data_AF-A0A444X424-F1
#
_entry.id   AF-A0A444X424-F1
#
_cell.length_a   1.000
_cell.length_b   1.000
_cell.length_c   1.000
_cell.angle_alpha   90.00
_cell.angle_beta   90.00
_cell.angle_gamma   90.00
#
_symmetry.space_group_name_H-M   'P 1'
#
loop_
_entity.id
_entity.type
_entity.pdbx_description
1 polymer ?
#
loop_
_entity_poly.entity_id
_entity_poly.type
_entity_poly.pdbx_seq_one_letter_code
_entity_poly.pdbx_strand_id
1 'polypeptide(L)'
;MALSALSLGPSNLNPFSYSIFKSLKLPPFLQTQKVKIGPLSVSPMGFGTWAWGNQLLWGYQESMDNELQQVFNIALENGVNLFDTADSYGTGSLNGQSEKLLGRFIRNFQEQKGSGSDSDIVIATKFAAYPWRLTPGQFVNACRASLERMQIEQIGIGQLHWSTANYAPFQELALWDGLVTMYDKGLVKAVGVSNYGPKQLLKIHDYLKKCGVPLCSAQVQFSLLSMGEDQLEIKSICDSLGIQLIAYSPLGLGMLTGKYSPSTLPTGPRGLLFKQILPGLDPLLSSLRDIANKRRKTMSQPIGSPFHGADNHALIPLLSI
;
A
#
# COMPACT_ATOMS: atom_id res chain seq x y z
N MET A 1 -45.53 40.75 -7.31
CA MET A 1 -44.59 41.80 -6.90
C MET A 1 -43.72 41.28 -5.77
N ALA A 2 -42.40 41.37 -5.96
CA ALA A 2 -41.27 41.49 -5.01
C ALA A 2 -41.24 40.77 -3.63
N LEU A 3 -40.20 39.92 -3.47
CA LEU A 3 -39.11 39.88 -2.47
C LEU A 3 -39.15 40.93 -1.32
N SER A 4 -38.68 40.72 -0.07
CA SER A 4 -37.43 40.10 0.43
C SER A 4 -37.47 39.85 1.96
N ALA A 5 -36.85 38.76 2.45
CA ALA A 5 -35.66 38.66 3.32
C ALA A 5 -35.81 38.92 4.84
N LEU A 6 -35.66 37.85 5.63
CA LEU A 6 -35.01 37.88 6.95
C LEU A 6 -34.16 36.60 7.13
N SER A 7 -32.92 36.85 7.56
CA SER A 7 -31.77 35.98 7.71
C SER A 7 -31.96 34.88 8.77
N LEU A 8 -31.56 33.65 8.46
CA LEU A 8 -31.20 32.63 9.45
C LEU A 8 -29.76 32.18 9.17
N GLY A 9 -28.89 32.48 10.13
CA GLY A 9 -27.47 32.11 10.12
C GLY A 9 -27.21 30.61 10.29
N PRO A 10 -25.94 30.19 10.20
CA PRO A 10 -25.56 28.79 10.07
C PRO A 10 -25.73 28.05 11.41
N SER A 11 -26.63 27.07 11.42
CA SER A 11 -26.74 26.09 12.50
C SER A 11 -25.58 25.09 12.43
N ASN A 12 -24.83 25.04 13.52
CA ASN A 12 -23.82 24.04 13.88
C ASN A 12 -24.16 22.62 13.40
N LEU A 13 -23.46 22.15 12.37
CA LEU A 13 -23.32 20.73 12.10
C LEU A 13 -22.09 20.22 12.86
N ASN A 14 -22.35 19.52 13.95
CA ASN A 14 -21.37 18.78 14.74
C ASN A 14 -20.52 17.87 13.83
N PRO A 15 -19.18 17.90 13.88
CA PRO A 15 -18.34 16.95 13.17
C PRO A 15 -18.48 15.57 13.84
N PHE A 16 -18.71 14.55 13.01
CA PHE A 16 -18.68 13.12 13.30
C PHE A 16 -18.33 12.70 14.74
N SER A 17 -19.36 12.29 15.47
CA SER A 17 -19.25 11.78 16.84
C SER A 17 -18.27 10.60 16.94
N TYR A 18 -17.31 10.76 17.85
CA TYR A 18 -16.29 9.82 18.36
C TYR A 18 -16.82 8.41 18.74
N SER A 19 -18.14 8.22 18.78
CA SER A 19 -18.83 7.02 19.22
C SER A 19 -18.76 5.85 18.23
N ILE A 20 -18.73 6.09 16.91
CA ILE A 20 -18.84 5.01 15.90
C ILE A 20 -17.59 4.10 15.89
N PHE A 21 -16.41 4.64 16.20
CA PHE A 21 -15.14 3.92 16.04
C PHE A 21 -14.69 3.09 17.25
N LYS A 22 -15.27 3.31 18.45
CA LYS A 22 -14.92 2.53 19.65
C LYS A 22 -15.38 1.06 19.62
N SER A 23 -16.25 0.68 18.68
CA SER A 23 -16.89 -0.65 18.67
C SER A 23 -16.40 -1.62 17.59
N LEU A 24 -15.51 -1.20 16.70
CA LEU A 24 -14.96 -2.07 15.65
C LEU A 24 -13.81 -2.94 16.19
N LYS A 25 -14.17 -3.97 16.97
CA LYS A 25 -13.31 -5.13 17.15
C LYS A 25 -13.53 -6.07 15.97
N LEU A 26 -12.63 -6.06 14.98
CA LEU A 26 -12.63 -7.09 13.94
C LEU A 26 -12.46 -8.47 14.63
N PRO A 27 -13.01 -9.55 14.04
CA PRO A 27 -12.90 -10.88 14.64
C PRO A 27 -11.43 -11.24 14.92
N PRO A 28 -11.14 -11.99 16.01
CA PRO A 28 -9.77 -12.31 16.49
C PRO A 28 -8.89 -13.08 15.48
N PHE A 29 -9.45 -13.44 14.33
CA PHE A 29 -8.76 -14.09 13.22
C PHE A 29 -7.55 -13.30 12.68
N LEU A 30 -7.66 -11.96 12.56
CA LEU A 30 -6.55 -11.12 12.07
C LEU A 30 -5.41 -10.97 13.09
N GLN A 31 -5.67 -11.15 14.38
CA GLN A 31 -4.66 -10.99 15.43
C GLN A 31 -3.73 -12.20 15.55
N THR A 32 -4.09 -13.36 15.01
CA THR A 32 -3.37 -14.62 15.24
C THR A 32 -2.66 -15.17 14.00
N GLN A 33 -3.12 -14.85 12.79
CA GLN A 33 -2.44 -15.27 11.57
C GLN A 33 -1.31 -14.33 11.21
N LYS A 34 -0.14 -14.89 10.92
CA LYS A 34 1.04 -14.18 10.42
C LYS A 34 1.58 -14.87 9.18
N VAL A 35 2.11 -14.07 8.27
CA VAL A 35 2.77 -14.50 7.03
C VAL A 35 4.24 -14.08 7.11
N LYS A 36 5.14 -14.91 6.58
CA LYS A 36 6.58 -14.61 6.57
C LYS A 36 6.95 -13.79 5.34
N ILE A 37 7.77 -12.75 5.54
CA ILE A 37 8.49 -12.06 4.46
C ILE A 37 9.96 -12.06 4.82
N GLY A 38 10.70 -13.05 4.29
CA GLY A 38 12.06 -13.32 4.74
C GLY A 38 12.14 -13.47 6.28
N PRO A 39 12.95 -12.65 6.99
CA PRO A 39 13.05 -12.73 8.45
C PRO A 39 11.81 -12.18 9.17
N LEU A 40 10.95 -11.40 8.49
CA LEU A 40 9.84 -10.67 9.10
C LEU A 40 8.60 -11.54 9.31
N SER A 41 7.71 -11.10 10.20
CA SER A 41 6.40 -11.71 10.47
C SER A 41 5.33 -10.62 10.33
N VAL A 42 4.46 -10.74 9.34
CA VAL A 42 3.49 -9.69 9.00
C VAL A 42 2.07 -10.20 9.08
N SER A 43 1.10 -9.30 9.24
CA SER A 43 -0.32 -9.60 9.07
C SER A 43 -0.60 -10.07 7.65
N PRO A 44 -1.60 -10.94 7.43
CA PRO A 44 -1.99 -11.44 6.10
C PRO A 44 -2.58 -10.35 5.18
N MET A 45 -2.73 -9.14 5.72
CA MET A 45 -3.19 -7.94 5.03
C MET A 45 -2.33 -6.78 5.50
N GLY A 46 -1.91 -5.90 4.59
CA GLY A 46 -1.17 -4.68 4.89
C GLY A 46 -2.00 -3.42 4.63
N PHE A 47 -1.41 -2.28 4.98
CA PHE A 47 -2.01 -0.96 4.78
C PHE A 47 -1.11 -0.11 3.89
N GLY A 48 -1.59 0.22 2.69
CA GLY A 48 -0.88 1.09 1.74
C GLY A 48 -1.20 2.56 1.95
N THR A 49 -0.18 3.42 1.93
CA THR A 49 -0.29 4.85 2.28
C THR A 49 -0.20 5.78 1.07
N TRP A 50 -0.44 5.29 -0.16
CA TRP A 50 -0.32 6.11 -1.38
C TRP A 50 -1.25 7.33 -1.43
N ALA A 51 -2.43 7.24 -0.80
CA ALA A 51 -3.36 8.35 -0.69
C ALA A 51 -2.87 9.46 0.26
N TRP A 52 -1.99 9.13 1.19
CA TRP A 52 -1.52 10.07 2.22
C TRP A 52 -0.52 11.05 1.60
N GLY A 53 -0.86 12.34 1.62
CA GLY A 53 -0.03 13.38 0.99
C GLY A 53 -0.28 13.59 -0.51
N ASN A 54 -1.26 12.89 -1.12
CA ASN A 54 -1.52 12.99 -2.56
C ASN A 54 -2.78 13.83 -2.86
N GLN A 55 -2.55 15.10 -3.22
CA GLN A 55 -3.63 16.04 -3.54
C GLN A 55 -4.32 15.71 -4.86
N LEU A 56 -3.54 15.37 -5.89
CA LEU A 56 -4.03 15.28 -7.26
C LEU A 56 -4.99 14.11 -7.47
N LEU A 57 -4.64 12.91 -6.98
CA LEU A 57 -5.42 11.70 -7.21
C LEU A 57 -6.42 11.43 -6.09
N TRP A 58 -6.06 11.77 -4.85
CA TRP A 58 -6.81 11.37 -3.65
C TRP A 58 -7.46 12.54 -2.92
N GLY A 59 -7.17 13.79 -3.34
CA GLY A 59 -7.77 14.97 -2.72
C GLY A 59 -7.28 15.24 -1.30
N TYR A 60 -6.09 14.75 -0.94
CA TYR A 60 -5.51 14.93 0.38
C TYR A 60 -5.45 16.40 0.79
N GLN A 61 -5.80 16.68 2.05
CA GLN A 61 -5.60 17.97 2.70
C GLN A 61 -5.00 17.72 4.09
N GLU A 62 -4.16 18.62 4.58
CA GLU A 62 -3.54 18.48 5.91
C GLU A 62 -4.58 18.40 7.04
N SER A 63 -5.78 18.98 6.83
CA SER A 63 -6.92 18.85 7.76
C SER A 63 -7.37 17.40 7.97
N MET A 64 -7.02 16.48 7.06
CA MET A 64 -7.33 15.05 7.15
C MET A 64 -6.37 14.28 8.08
N ASP A 65 -5.26 14.89 8.51
CA ASP A 65 -4.18 14.21 9.24
C ASP A 65 -4.67 13.53 10.53
N ASN A 66 -5.61 14.15 11.26
CA ASN A 66 -6.18 13.58 12.47
C ASN A 66 -7.02 12.33 12.20
N GLU A 67 -7.78 12.32 11.10
CA GLU A 67 -8.57 11.16 10.69
C GLU A 67 -7.64 10.03 10.21
N LEU A 68 -6.59 10.37 9.46
CA LEU A 68 -5.58 9.39 9.01
C LEU A 68 -4.84 8.74 10.19
N GLN A 69 -4.50 9.51 11.23
CA GLN A 69 -3.94 8.96 12.48
C GLN A 69 -4.92 7.95 13.11
N GLN A 70 -6.22 8.27 13.17
CA GLN A 70 -7.22 7.37 13.74
C GLN A 70 -7.33 6.08 12.92
N VAL A 71 -7.30 6.17 11.60
CA VAL A 71 -7.28 4.99 10.71
C VAL A 71 -6.05 4.13 10.94
N PHE A 72 -4.86 4.74 11.07
CA PHE A 72 -3.62 4.05 11.44
C PHE A 72 -3.76 3.31 12.78
N ASN A 73 -4.27 3.99 13.81
CA ASN A 73 -4.48 3.41 15.14
C ASN A 73 -5.43 2.20 15.07
N ILE A 74 -6.56 2.34 14.37
CA ILE A 74 -7.55 1.25 14.22
C ILE A 74 -6.91 0.05 13.51
N ALA A 75 -6.15 0.27 12.44
CA ALA A 75 -5.49 -0.82 11.70
C ALA A 75 -4.55 -1.61 12.64
N LEU A 76 -3.70 -0.90 13.38
CA LEU A 76 -2.72 -1.49 14.28
C LEU A 76 -3.37 -2.21 15.47
N GLU A 77 -4.40 -1.61 16.09
CA GLU A 77 -5.16 -2.23 17.19
C GLU A 77 -5.92 -3.50 16.75
N ASN A 78 -6.24 -3.61 15.46
CA ASN A 78 -6.84 -4.81 14.87
C ASN A 78 -5.81 -5.79 14.29
N GLY A 79 -4.52 -5.62 14.60
CA GLY A 79 -3.46 -6.59 14.28
C GLY A 79 -2.79 -6.40 12.92
N VAL A 80 -3.15 -5.38 12.13
CA VAL A 80 -2.42 -5.03 10.92
C VAL A 80 -1.08 -4.42 11.32
N ASN A 81 0.02 -5.03 10.86
CA ASN A 81 1.34 -4.55 11.21
C ASN A 81 2.24 -4.24 10.01
N LEU A 82 1.83 -4.60 8.79
CA LEU A 82 2.52 -4.21 7.56
C LEU A 82 1.97 -2.89 7.03
N PHE A 83 2.82 -1.87 6.95
CA PHE A 83 2.50 -0.58 6.36
C PHE A 83 3.40 -0.34 5.14
N ASP A 84 2.78 -0.08 3.99
CA ASP A 84 3.46 0.12 2.71
C ASP A 84 3.42 1.59 2.29
N THR A 85 4.59 2.14 1.95
CA THR A 85 4.78 3.54 1.53
C THR A 85 5.81 3.61 0.39
N ALA A 86 6.14 4.82 -0.07
CA ALA A 86 7.21 5.05 -1.03
C ALA A 86 7.79 6.46 -0.88
N ASP A 87 9.04 6.63 -1.27
CA ASP A 87 9.71 7.93 -1.28
C ASP A 87 9.08 8.93 -2.27
N SER A 88 8.41 8.41 -3.30
CA SER A 88 7.68 9.17 -4.30
C SER A 88 6.22 9.44 -3.93
N TYR A 89 5.75 9.00 -2.76
CA TYR A 89 4.36 9.24 -2.35
C TYR A 89 4.20 10.64 -1.77
N GLY A 90 3.36 11.42 -2.45
CA GLY A 90 3.28 12.86 -2.29
C GLY A 90 3.20 13.55 -3.65
N THR A 91 2.68 14.76 -3.71
CA THR A 91 2.62 15.54 -4.96
C THR A 91 3.15 16.95 -4.76
N GLY A 92 3.99 17.43 -5.68
CA GLY A 92 4.53 18.80 -5.62
C GLY A 92 5.34 19.05 -4.35
N SER A 93 4.96 20.07 -3.58
CA SER A 93 5.58 20.43 -2.29
C SER A 93 5.44 19.35 -1.22
N LEU A 94 4.53 18.39 -1.41
CA LEU A 94 4.27 17.28 -0.49
C LEU A 94 5.07 16.01 -0.83
N ASN A 95 6.15 16.09 -1.62
CA ASN A 95 6.96 14.91 -1.93
C ASN A 95 7.50 14.22 -0.66
N GLY A 96 7.32 12.90 -0.56
CA GLY A 96 7.64 12.09 0.62
C GLY A 96 6.73 12.34 1.83
N GLN A 97 5.59 13.03 1.67
CA GLN A 97 4.68 13.33 2.77
C GLN A 97 4.09 12.07 3.41
N SER A 98 3.86 11.02 2.61
CA SER A 98 3.35 9.75 3.13
C SER A 98 4.28 9.13 4.18
N GLU A 99 5.60 9.17 3.94
CA GLU A 99 6.63 8.72 4.90
C GLU A 99 6.66 9.59 6.16
N LYS A 100 6.57 10.92 6.00
CA LYS A 100 6.51 11.85 7.16
C LYS A 100 5.28 11.60 8.03
N LEU A 101 4.12 11.41 7.41
CA LEU A 101 2.86 11.09 8.09
C LEU A 101 2.97 9.76 8.83
N LEU A 102 3.43 8.71 8.16
CA LEU A 102 3.59 7.38 8.75
C LEU A 102 4.53 7.42 9.97
N GLY A 103 5.70 8.05 9.85
CA GLY A 103 6.63 8.21 10.96
C GLY A 103 6.02 8.94 12.16
N ARG A 104 5.33 10.06 11.90
CA ARG A 104 4.62 10.82 12.94
C ARG A 104 3.52 9.98 13.60
N PHE A 105 2.76 9.21 12.83
CA PHE A 105 1.67 8.39 13.35
C PHE A 105 2.16 7.26 14.25
N ILE A 106 3.29 6.63 13.90
CA ILE A 106 3.95 5.62 14.73
C ILE A 106 4.35 6.21 16.08
N ARG A 107 5.06 7.35 16.09
CA ARG A 107 5.49 8.00 17.34
C ARG A 107 4.30 8.39 18.23
N ASN A 108 3.30 9.06 17.64
CA ASN A 108 2.09 9.45 18.37
C ASN A 108 1.37 8.23 18.99
N PHE A 109 1.31 7.11 18.27
CA PHE A 109 0.70 5.88 18.78
C PHE A 109 1.50 5.29 19.95
N GLN A 110 2.83 5.25 19.83
CA GLN A 110 3.73 4.76 20.88
C GLN A 110 3.64 5.63 22.14
N GLU A 111 3.62 6.96 21.99
CA GLU A 111 3.41 7.91 23.08
C GLU A 111 2.07 7.68 23.79
N GLN A 112 0.99 7.40 23.03
CA GLN A 112 -0.33 7.11 23.59
C GLN A 112 -0.41 5.77 24.35
N LYS A 113 0.34 4.75 23.92
CA LYS A 113 0.34 3.42 24.57
C LYS A 113 1.29 3.34 25.78
N GLY A 114 2.23 4.27 25.91
CA GLY A 114 3.24 4.30 26.98
C GLY A 114 4.48 3.46 26.68
N SER A 115 5.59 3.78 27.35
CA SER A 115 6.88 3.09 27.19
C SER A 115 6.75 1.60 27.51
N GLY A 116 7.13 0.72 26.56
CA GLY A 116 7.10 -0.73 26.72
C GLY A 116 6.14 -1.48 25.79
N SER A 117 5.29 -0.77 25.05
CA SER A 117 4.51 -1.37 23.96
C SER A 117 5.37 -1.49 22.70
N ASP A 118 6.06 -2.62 22.53
CA ASP A 118 6.74 -2.92 21.28
C ASP A 118 5.70 -3.23 20.20
N SER A 119 5.29 -2.20 19.48
CA SER A 119 4.43 -2.35 18.31
C SER A 119 5.28 -2.96 17.19
N ASP A 120 5.08 -4.25 16.91
CA ASP A 120 5.74 -5.03 15.84
C ASP A 120 5.38 -4.51 14.43
N ILE A 121 5.66 -3.23 14.16
CA ILE A 121 5.32 -2.52 12.92
C ILE A 121 6.41 -2.81 11.90
N VAL A 122 5.99 -3.34 10.75
CA VAL A 122 6.84 -3.60 9.61
C VAL A 122 6.53 -2.58 8.53
N ILE A 123 7.52 -1.76 8.18
CA ILE A 123 7.40 -0.79 7.09
C ILE A 123 8.02 -1.37 5.83
N ALA A 124 7.25 -1.37 4.75
CA ALA A 124 7.73 -1.57 3.40
C ALA A 124 7.78 -0.22 2.69
N THR A 125 8.96 0.25 2.30
CA THR A 125 9.07 1.47 1.47
C THR A 125 9.69 1.15 0.12
N LYS A 126 9.28 1.89 -0.90
CA LYS A 126 9.76 1.77 -2.26
C LYS A 126 10.58 2.99 -2.63
N PHE A 127 11.64 2.77 -3.38
CA PHE A 127 12.50 3.81 -3.91
C PHE A 127 12.29 3.91 -5.42
N ALA A 128 11.79 5.07 -5.86
CA ALA A 128 11.58 5.37 -7.28
C ALA A 128 12.89 5.29 -8.09
N ALA A 129 12.83 4.75 -9.30
CA ALA A 129 13.99 4.67 -10.18
C ALA A 129 14.19 5.99 -10.97
N TYR A 130 14.31 7.10 -10.25
CA TYR A 130 14.44 8.42 -10.87
C TYR A 130 15.68 8.55 -11.76
N PRO A 131 15.66 9.36 -12.84
CA PRO A 131 16.77 9.45 -13.80
C PRO A 131 18.12 9.85 -13.21
N TRP A 132 18.13 10.57 -12.08
CA TRP A 132 19.36 10.97 -11.39
C TRP A 132 19.92 9.88 -10.46
N ARG A 133 19.25 8.74 -10.28
CA ARG A 133 19.73 7.61 -9.48
C ARG A 133 20.43 6.60 -10.38
N LEU A 134 21.66 6.92 -10.76
CA LEU A 134 22.47 6.15 -11.71
C LEU A 134 23.51 5.25 -11.04
N THR A 135 23.70 5.40 -9.73
CA THR A 135 24.71 4.67 -8.95
C THR A 135 24.09 3.99 -7.73
N PRO A 136 24.71 2.92 -7.21
CA PRO A 136 24.25 2.26 -5.98
C PRO A 136 24.17 3.23 -4.80
N GLY A 137 25.17 4.11 -4.67
CA GLY A 137 25.23 5.12 -3.61
C GLY A 137 24.05 6.10 -3.63
N GLN A 138 23.62 6.55 -4.82
CA GLN A 138 22.44 7.42 -4.93
C GLN A 138 21.15 6.70 -4.53
N PHE A 139 21.05 5.40 -4.81
CA PHE A 139 19.94 4.59 -4.35
C PHE A 139 19.97 4.45 -2.82
N VAL A 140 21.13 4.11 -2.24
CA VAL A 140 21.34 4.06 -0.78
C VAL A 140 20.99 5.39 -0.09
N ASN A 141 21.33 6.52 -0.69
CA ASN A 141 20.96 7.85 -0.18
C ASN A 141 19.44 8.06 -0.17
N ALA A 142 18.70 7.50 -1.14
CA ALA A 142 17.24 7.52 -1.10
C ALA A 142 16.68 6.77 0.12
N CYS A 143 17.26 5.60 0.45
CA CYS A 143 16.91 4.86 1.65
C CYS A 143 17.20 5.65 2.92
N ARG A 144 18.36 6.32 3.02
CA ARG A 144 18.69 7.18 4.17
C ARG A 144 17.70 8.33 4.32
N ALA A 145 17.36 9.00 3.21
CA ALA A 145 16.39 10.08 3.22
C ALA A 145 14.98 9.59 3.65
N SER A 146 14.59 8.37 3.29
CA SER A 146 13.35 7.75 3.78
C SER A 146 13.39 7.46 5.29
N LEU A 147 14.50 6.92 5.80
CA LEU A 147 14.72 6.72 7.24
C LEU A 147 14.60 8.04 8.01
N GLU A 148 15.22 9.11 7.51
CA GLU A 148 15.14 10.45 8.08
C GLU A 148 13.71 11.02 8.07
N ARG A 149 12.98 10.90 6.95
CA ARG A 149 11.58 11.36 6.86
C ARG A 149 10.66 10.66 7.85
N MET A 150 10.85 9.35 8.02
CA MET A 150 10.07 8.55 8.97
C MET A 150 10.58 8.70 10.42
N GLN A 151 11.83 9.11 10.60
CA GLN A 151 12.57 9.11 11.87
C GLN A 151 12.59 7.71 12.51
N ILE A 152 13.04 6.73 11.72
CA ILE A 152 13.25 5.34 12.15
C ILE A 152 14.68 4.93 11.84
N GLU A 153 15.21 3.96 12.57
CA GLU A 153 16.60 3.51 12.40
C GLU A 153 16.77 2.46 11.29
N GLN A 154 15.73 1.66 11.04
CA GLN A 154 15.78 0.56 10.09
C GLN A 154 14.42 0.34 9.43
N ILE A 155 14.44 0.11 8.11
CA ILE A 155 13.26 -0.25 7.33
C ILE A 155 13.05 -1.76 7.38
N GLY A 156 11.79 -2.20 7.44
CA GLY A 156 11.45 -3.62 7.33
C GLY A 156 11.82 -4.17 5.96
N ILE A 157 11.18 -3.63 4.90
CA ILE A 157 11.37 -4.08 3.52
C ILE A 157 11.73 -2.88 2.63
N GLY A 158 12.94 -2.87 2.08
CA GLY A 158 13.36 -1.89 1.08
C GLY A 158 13.10 -2.41 -0.32
N GLN A 159 12.33 -1.68 -1.13
CA GLN A 159 11.88 -2.15 -2.44
C GLN A 159 12.33 -1.23 -3.57
N LEU A 160 12.70 -1.81 -4.72
CA LEU A 160 12.80 -1.04 -5.97
C LEU A 160 11.42 -0.87 -6.58
N HIS A 161 11.01 0.37 -6.85
CA HIS A 161 9.60 0.70 -7.17
C HIS A 161 9.15 0.24 -8.56
N TRP A 162 10.06 0.19 -9.54
CA TRP A 162 9.83 -0.39 -10.87
C TRP A 162 11.15 -0.73 -11.54
N SER A 163 11.11 -1.66 -12.50
CA SER A 163 12.26 -1.98 -13.33
C SER A 163 12.51 -0.91 -14.40
N THR A 164 13.77 -0.54 -14.57
CA THR A 164 14.28 0.33 -15.63
C THR A 164 14.81 -0.47 -16.84
N ALA A 165 14.78 -1.80 -16.81
CA ALA A 165 15.42 -2.66 -17.81
C ALA A 165 15.04 -2.36 -19.27
N ASN A 166 13.82 -1.89 -19.53
CA ASN A 166 13.35 -1.58 -20.89
C ASN A 166 13.86 -0.24 -21.44
N TYR A 167 14.32 0.68 -20.59
CA TYR A 167 14.70 2.04 -21.00
C TYR A 167 16.07 2.50 -20.48
N ALA A 168 16.59 1.90 -19.42
CA ALA A 168 17.90 2.16 -18.83
C ALA A 168 18.47 0.88 -18.15
N PRO A 169 18.95 -0.11 -18.93
CA PRO A 169 19.49 -1.37 -18.38
C PRO A 169 20.72 -1.20 -17.47
N PHE A 170 21.59 -0.23 -17.75
CA PHE A 170 22.76 0.03 -16.88
C PHE A 170 22.35 0.63 -15.54
N GLN A 171 21.30 1.45 -15.54
CA GLN A 171 20.71 1.98 -14.30
C GLN A 171 20.16 0.82 -13.46
N GLU A 172 19.46 -0.13 -14.07
CA GLU A 172 18.87 -1.29 -13.38
C GLU A 172 19.91 -2.03 -12.53
N LEU A 173 21.07 -2.35 -13.13
CA LEU A 173 22.16 -3.05 -12.43
C LEU A 173 22.68 -2.23 -11.24
N ALA A 174 22.88 -0.92 -11.42
CA ALA A 174 23.30 -0.04 -10.33
C ALA A 174 22.26 0.04 -9.19
N LEU A 175 20.96 -0.05 -9.51
CA LEU A 175 19.89 -0.08 -8.51
C LEU A 175 19.85 -1.42 -7.77
N TRP A 176 20.13 -2.55 -8.45
CA TRP A 176 20.27 -3.86 -7.81
C TRP A 176 21.44 -3.90 -6.84
N ASP A 177 22.59 -3.37 -7.23
CA ASP A 177 23.74 -3.17 -6.33
C ASP A 177 23.40 -2.26 -5.14
N GLY A 178 22.54 -1.27 -5.37
CA GLY A 178 21.99 -0.43 -4.32
C GLY A 178 21.16 -1.22 -3.30
N LEU A 179 20.31 -2.15 -3.75
CA LEU A 179 19.56 -3.06 -2.85
C LEU A 179 20.50 -3.93 -2.00
N VAL A 180 21.53 -4.52 -2.62
CA VAL A 180 22.56 -5.31 -1.92
C VAL A 180 23.24 -4.44 -0.86
N THR A 181 23.69 -3.24 -1.24
CA THR A 181 24.38 -2.32 -0.33
C THR A 181 23.49 -1.88 0.84
N MET A 182 22.19 -1.66 0.62
CA MET A 182 21.24 -1.32 1.69
C MET A 182 21.08 -2.46 2.70
N TYR A 183 21.00 -3.69 2.19
CA TYR A 183 20.88 -4.90 3.00
C TYR A 183 22.15 -5.13 3.83
N ASP A 184 23.33 -5.12 3.19
CA ASP A 184 24.63 -5.34 3.85
C ASP A 184 24.93 -4.28 4.93
N LYS A 185 24.48 -3.05 4.72
CA LYS A 185 24.61 -1.96 5.72
C LYS A 185 23.57 -2.03 6.84
N GLY A 186 22.64 -2.98 6.79
CA GLY A 186 21.57 -3.12 7.78
C GLY A 186 20.55 -1.98 7.74
N LEU A 187 20.46 -1.21 6.65
CA LEU A 187 19.45 -0.14 6.52
C LEU A 187 18.04 -0.72 6.32
N VAL A 188 17.98 -1.93 5.76
CA VAL A 188 16.74 -2.69 5.51
C VAL A 188 16.90 -4.11 6.07
N LYS A 189 15.84 -4.69 6.66
CA LYS A 189 15.86 -6.09 7.12
C LYS A 189 15.64 -7.10 5.98
N ALA A 190 14.94 -6.69 4.93
CA ALA A 190 14.63 -7.49 3.76
C ALA A 190 14.59 -6.60 2.51
N VAL A 191 14.81 -7.19 1.34
CA VAL A 191 14.68 -6.51 0.05
C VAL A 191 13.51 -7.06 -0.76
N GLY A 192 12.92 -6.20 -1.59
CA GLY A 192 11.84 -6.57 -2.50
C GLY A 192 11.87 -5.75 -3.79
N VAL A 193 10.91 -6.03 -4.65
CA VAL A 193 10.70 -5.28 -5.90
C VAL A 193 9.23 -4.99 -6.11
N SER A 194 8.92 -3.99 -6.91
CA SER A 194 7.56 -3.68 -7.35
C SER A 194 7.52 -3.53 -8.88
N ASN A 195 6.42 -3.96 -9.51
CA ASN A 195 6.18 -3.80 -10.94
C ASN A 195 7.24 -4.45 -11.85
N TYR A 196 7.69 -5.66 -11.51
CA TYR A 196 8.55 -6.48 -12.36
C TYR A 196 7.71 -7.45 -13.17
N GLY A 197 8.01 -7.59 -14.46
CA GLY A 197 7.49 -8.68 -15.28
C GLY A 197 8.16 -10.03 -14.96
N PRO A 198 7.57 -11.17 -15.37
CA PRO A 198 8.05 -12.51 -15.02
C PRO A 198 9.55 -12.73 -15.28
N LYS A 199 10.00 -12.41 -16.50
CA LYS A 199 11.40 -12.58 -16.93
C LYS A 199 12.37 -11.75 -16.10
N GLN A 200 12.00 -10.52 -15.77
CA GLN A 200 12.88 -9.62 -15.03
C GLN A 200 12.92 -9.98 -13.54
N LEU A 201 11.80 -10.48 -12.99
CA LEU A 201 11.73 -10.98 -11.62
C LEU A 201 12.69 -12.15 -11.39
N LEU A 202 12.76 -13.09 -12.33
CA LEU A 202 13.74 -14.20 -12.28
C LEU A 202 15.18 -13.70 -12.33
N LYS A 203 15.49 -12.73 -13.21
CA LYS A 203 16.84 -12.18 -13.34
C LYS A 203 17.32 -11.50 -12.06
N ILE A 204 16.50 -10.65 -11.44
CA ILE A 204 16.90 -10.00 -10.19
C ILE A 204 16.99 -11.01 -9.03
N HIS A 205 16.09 -11.99 -8.97
CA HIS A 205 16.19 -13.08 -7.99
C HIS A 205 17.55 -13.78 -8.10
N ASP A 206 17.95 -14.19 -9.29
CA ASP A 206 19.23 -14.88 -9.51
C ASP A 206 20.43 -13.98 -9.23
N TYR A 207 20.32 -12.69 -9.53
CA TYR A 207 21.34 -11.69 -9.20
C TYR A 207 21.55 -11.58 -7.69
N LEU A 208 20.48 -11.29 -6.94
CA LEU A 208 20.54 -11.10 -5.50
C LEU A 208 20.99 -12.39 -4.79
N LYS A 209 20.52 -13.55 -5.26
CA LYS A 209 20.97 -14.86 -4.76
C LYS A 209 22.48 -15.07 -4.89
N LYS A 210 23.10 -14.66 -6.01
CA LYS A 210 24.57 -14.70 -6.19
C LYS A 210 25.31 -13.78 -5.23
N CYS A 211 24.70 -12.66 -4.86
CA CYS A 211 25.22 -11.72 -3.87
C CYS A 211 24.94 -12.13 -2.42
N GLY A 212 24.25 -13.25 -2.18
CA GLY A 212 23.90 -13.70 -0.82
C GLY A 212 22.72 -12.95 -0.19
N VAL A 213 21.96 -12.17 -0.98
CA VAL A 213 20.82 -11.39 -0.51
C VAL A 213 19.51 -12.05 -0.98
N PRO A 214 18.61 -12.46 -0.08
CA PRO A 214 17.33 -13.06 -0.48
C PRO A 214 16.35 -11.99 -1.00
N LEU A 215 15.74 -12.23 -2.16
CA LEU A 215 14.59 -11.45 -2.62
C LEU A 215 13.34 -11.92 -1.85
N CYS A 216 12.83 -11.10 -0.94
CA CYS A 216 11.80 -11.53 0.02
C CYS A 216 10.37 -11.20 -0.43
N SER A 217 10.19 -10.14 -1.23
CA SER A 217 8.86 -9.74 -1.71
C SER A 217 8.84 -9.25 -3.15
N ALA A 218 7.71 -9.45 -3.80
CA ALA A 218 7.36 -8.80 -5.05
C ALA A 218 6.00 -8.13 -4.90
N GLN A 219 5.89 -6.87 -5.29
CA GLN A 219 4.66 -6.10 -5.22
C GLN A 219 4.12 -5.84 -6.63
N VAL A 220 2.85 -6.15 -6.86
CA VAL A 220 2.21 -6.00 -8.18
C VAL A 220 0.77 -5.52 -8.04
N GLN A 221 0.24 -4.86 -9.07
CA GLN A 221 -1.19 -4.60 -9.14
C GLN A 221 -1.89 -5.95 -9.29
N PHE A 222 -2.76 -6.28 -8.35
CA PHE A 222 -3.50 -7.53 -8.39
C PHE A 222 -4.92 -7.30 -7.89
N SER A 223 -5.90 -7.44 -8.77
CA SER A 223 -7.32 -7.30 -8.45
C SER A 223 -8.17 -8.06 -9.47
N LEU A 224 -9.49 -8.12 -9.27
CA LEU A 224 -10.40 -8.66 -10.29
C LEU A 224 -10.37 -7.90 -11.63
N LEU A 225 -9.77 -6.69 -11.66
CA LEU A 225 -9.56 -5.90 -12.88
C LEU A 225 -8.15 -6.06 -13.47
N SER A 226 -7.23 -6.67 -12.72
CA SER A 226 -5.80 -6.69 -13.02
C SER A 226 -5.23 -8.02 -12.54
N MET A 227 -5.73 -9.09 -13.16
CA MET A 227 -5.29 -10.48 -12.96
C MET A 227 -5.16 -11.13 -14.34
N GLY A 228 -4.20 -10.64 -15.14
CA GLY A 228 -3.87 -11.18 -16.45
C GLY A 228 -2.85 -12.31 -16.38
N GLU A 229 -2.42 -12.79 -17.54
CA GLU A 229 -1.42 -13.87 -17.68
C GLU A 229 -0.12 -13.54 -16.93
N ASP A 230 0.42 -12.32 -17.12
CA ASP A 230 1.62 -11.86 -16.43
C ASP A 230 1.49 -11.88 -14.90
N GLN A 231 0.35 -11.44 -14.35
CA GLN A 231 0.13 -11.43 -12.90
C GLN A 231 0.06 -12.85 -12.33
N LEU A 232 -0.56 -13.78 -13.06
CA LEU A 232 -0.63 -15.19 -12.67
C LEU A 232 0.74 -15.87 -12.77
N GLU A 233 1.52 -15.57 -13.81
CA GLU A 233 2.89 -16.06 -13.96
C GLU A 233 3.80 -15.52 -12.84
N ILE A 234 3.74 -14.21 -12.55
CA ILE A 234 4.44 -13.59 -11.41
C ILE A 234 4.06 -14.30 -10.11
N LYS A 235 2.77 -14.56 -9.87
CA LYS A 235 2.34 -15.31 -8.68
C LYS A 235 2.97 -16.69 -8.64
N SER A 236 2.91 -17.45 -9.73
CA SER A 236 3.50 -18.79 -9.81
C SER A 236 5.01 -18.78 -9.55
N ILE A 237 5.73 -17.79 -10.10
CA ILE A 237 7.17 -17.59 -9.86
C ILE A 237 7.40 -17.32 -8.37
N CYS A 238 6.66 -16.38 -7.78
CA CYS A 238 6.76 -16.03 -6.38
C CYS A 238 6.52 -17.23 -5.46
N ASP A 239 5.45 -18.00 -5.70
CA ASP A 239 5.13 -19.22 -4.96
C ASP A 239 6.30 -20.22 -5.05
N SER A 240 6.83 -20.46 -6.26
CA SER A 240 7.91 -21.44 -6.49
C SER A 240 9.26 -21.05 -5.87
N LEU A 241 9.53 -19.75 -5.74
CA LEU A 241 10.80 -19.22 -5.22
C LEU A 241 10.73 -18.81 -3.75
N GLY A 242 9.57 -18.95 -3.11
CA GLY A 242 9.35 -18.48 -1.73
C GLY A 242 9.41 -16.97 -1.58
N ILE A 243 9.09 -16.22 -2.64
CA ILE A 243 8.98 -14.76 -2.63
C ILE A 243 7.55 -14.41 -2.23
N GLN A 244 7.36 -13.57 -1.22
CA GLN A 244 6.02 -13.19 -0.80
C GLN A 244 5.42 -12.15 -1.75
N LEU A 245 4.28 -12.48 -2.36
CA LEU A 245 3.56 -11.57 -3.24
C LEU A 245 2.69 -10.58 -2.44
N ILE A 246 2.85 -9.29 -2.71
CA ILE A 246 2.06 -8.19 -2.15
C ILE A 246 1.19 -7.58 -3.27
N ALA A 247 -0.12 -7.49 -3.05
CA ALA A 247 -1.08 -6.97 -4.01
C ALA A 247 -1.49 -5.54 -3.66
N TYR A 248 -1.12 -4.56 -4.49
CA TYR A 248 -1.64 -3.20 -4.36
C TYR A 248 -2.90 -3.00 -5.19
N SER A 249 -3.71 -2.00 -4.81
CA SER A 249 -5.01 -1.69 -5.42
C SER A 249 -5.96 -2.90 -5.56
N PRO A 250 -6.13 -3.75 -4.53
CA PRO A 250 -7.01 -4.93 -4.60
C PRO A 250 -8.47 -4.57 -4.92
N LEU A 251 -8.90 -3.35 -4.58
CA LEU A 251 -10.24 -2.81 -4.83
C LEU A 251 -10.35 -1.99 -6.14
N GLY A 252 -9.32 -2.01 -6.99
CA GLY A 252 -9.30 -1.30 -8.27
C GLY A 252 -9.53 0.21 -8.12
N LEU A 253 -8.73 0.89 -7.29
CA LEU A 253 -8.88 2.32 -6.95
C LEU A 253 -10.24 2.68 -6.31
N GLY A 254 -10.99 1.68 -5.84
CA GLY A 254 -12.32 1.82 -5.28
C GLY A 254 -13.46 1.46 -6.24
N MET A 255 -13.18 1.16 -7.52
CA MET A 255 -14.21 0.75 -8.49
C MET A 255 -14.96 -0.51 -8.04
N LEU A 256 -14.25 -1.45 -7.40
CA LEU A 256 -14.83 -2.72 -6.98
C LEU A 256 -15.63 -2.64 -5.67
N THR A 257 -15.79 -1.45 -5.09
CA THR A 257 -16.54 -1.27 -3.83
C THR A 257 -18.04 -1.06 -4.04
N GLY A 258 -18.46 -0.78 -5.27
CA GLY A 258 -19.85 -0.43 -5.62
C GLY A 258 -20.24 1.02 -5.31
N LYS A 259 -19.34 1.85 -4.76
CA LYS A 259 -19.63 3.26 -4.45
C LYS A 259 -19.69 4.19 -5.67
N TYR A 260 -19.14 3.75 -6.79
CA TYR A 260 -19.08 4.54 -8.02
C TYR A 260 -19.94 3.91 -9.10
N SER A 261 -20.50 4.77 -9.96
CA SER A 261 -21.32 4.42 -11.11
C SER A 261 -21.06 5.45 -12.22
N PRO A 262 -21.56 5.24 -13.45
CA PRO A 262 -21.50 6.27 -14.50
C PRO A 262 -22.11 7.62 -14.08
N SER A 263 -23.05 7.62 -13.14
CA SER A 263 -23.67 8.83 -12.56
C SER A 263 -22.98 9.35 -11.29
N THR A 264 -22.03 8.61 -10.72
CA THR A 264 -21.38 8.94 -9.44
C THR A 264 -19.89 8.62 -9.54
N LEU A 265 -19.11 9.61 -9.94
CA LEU A 265 -17.69 9.49 -10.22
C LEU A 265 -16.84 10.20 -9.15
N PRO A 266 -15.61 9.75 -8.90
CA PRO A 266 -14.67 10.52 -8.09
C PRO A 266 -14.29 11.83 -8.81
N THR A 267 -13.85 12.82 -8.03
CA THR A 267 -13.29 14.06 -8.55
C THR A 267 -11.88 13.83 -9.13
N GLY A 268 -11.40 14.81 -9.91
CA GLY A 268 -10.05 14.83 -10.45
C GLY A 268 -9.77 13.77 -11.53
N PRO A 269 -8.50 13.41 -11.77
CA PRO A 269 -8.09 12.50 -12.85
C PRO A 269 -8.72 11.10 -12.74
N ARG A 270 -9.03 10.63 -11.53
CA ARG A 270 -9.75 9.36 -11.34
C ARG A 270 -11.13 9.38 -11.99
N GLY A 271 -11.81 10.51 -11.99
CA GLY A 271 -13.12 10.64 -12.63
C GLY A 271 -13.07 10.41 -14.13
N LEU A 272 -12.02 10.91 -14.80
CA LEU A 272 -11.81 10.71 -16.24
C LEU A 272 -11.54 9.24 -16.57
N LEU A 273 -10.68 8.59 -15.78
CA LEU A 273 -10.40 7.16 -15.91
C LEU A 273 -11.68 6.33 -15.72
N PHE A 274 -12.48 6.66 -14.70
CA PHE A 274 -13.66 5.88 -14.33
C PHE A 274 -14.77 6.02 -15.37
N LYS A 275 -14.87 7.17 -16.07
CA LYS A 275 -15.80 7.32 -17.22
C LYS A 275 -15.53 6.33 -18.33
N GLN A 276 -14.27 5.97 -18.56
CA GLN A 276 -13.89 5.02 -19.61
C GLN A 276 -14.07 3.58 -19.17
N ILE A 277 -13.75 3.27 -17.91
CA ILE A 277 -13.70 1.89 -17.42
C ILE A 277 -15.07 1.41 -16.91
N LEU A 278 -15.77 2.22 -16.09
CA LEU A 278 -16.97 1.78 -15.37
C LEU A 278 -18.07 1.20 -16.27
N PRO A 279 -18.39 1.76 -17.46
CA PRO A 279 -19.42 1.18 -18.32
C PRO A 279 -19.15 -0.28 -18.72
N GLY A 280 -17.88 -0.66 -18.84
CA GLY A 280 -17.48 -2.04 -19.13
C GLY A 280 -17.50 -2.98 -17.91
N LEU A 281 -17.64 -2.44 -16.69
CA LEU A 281 -17.56 -3.23 -15.46
C LEU A 281 -18.93 -3.71 -14.95
N ASP A 282 -20.04 -3.29 -15.55
CA ASP A 282 -21.39 -3.62 -15.08
C ASP A 282 -21.62 -5.13 -14.85
N PRO A 283 -21.23 -6.05 -15.78
CA PRO A 283 -21.39 -7.49 -15.55
C PRO A 283 -20.58 -8.00 -14.34
N LEU A 284 -19.35 -7.50 -14.18
CA LEU A 284 -18.47 -7.86 -13.08
C LEU A 284 -19.01 -7.34 -11.74
N LEU A 285 -19.41 -6.06 -11.68
CA LEU A 285 -19.95 -5.44 -10.47
C LEU A 285 -21.26 -6.09 -10.03
N SER A 286 -22.09 -6.49 -10.99
CA SER A 286 -23.35 -7.21 -10.73
C SER A 286 -23.06 -8.59 -10.14
N SER A 287 -22.16 -9.35 -10.76
CA SER A 287 -21.74 -10.67 -10.25
C SER A 287 -21.13 -10.57 -8.85
N LEU A 288 -20.27 -9.58 -8.62
CA LEU A 288 -19.65 -9.33 -7.32
C LEU A 288 -20.70 -8.96 -6.26
N ARG A 289 -21.71 -8.16 -6.62
CA ARG A 289 -22.83 -7.79 -5.73
C ARG A 289 -23.65 -9.01 -5.34
N ASP A 290 -23.96 -9.89 -6.28
CA ASP A 290 -24.69 -11.13 -6.02
C ASP A 290 -23.93 -12.06 -5.07
N ILE A 291 -22.61 -12.21 -5.28
CA ILE A 291 -21.74 -12.98 -4.37
C ILE A 291 -21.70 -12.34 -2.98
N ALA A 292 -21.55 -11.02 -2.90
CA ALA A 292 -21.52 -10.29 -1.63
C ALA A 292 -22.85 -10.46 -0.85
N ASN A 293 -23.99 -10.34 -1.54
CA ASN A 293 -25.32 -10.55 -0.97
C ASN A 293 -25.49 -11.99 -0.46
N LYS A 294 -25.14 -13.00 -1.27
CA LYS A 294 -25.18 -14.42 -0.88
C LYS A 294 -24.33 -14.70 0.37
N ARG A 295 -23.18 -14.02 0.50
CA ARG A 295 -22.27 -14.16 1.64
C ARG A 295 -22.59 -13.24 2.83
N ARG A 296 -23.62 -12.38 2.72
CA ARG A 296 -23.95 -11.33 3.71
C ARG A 296 -22.75 -10.44 4.04
N LYS A 297 -22.06 -9.98 3.00
CA LYS A 297 -20.87 -9.11 3.06
C LYS A 297 -21.06 -7.89 2.17
N THR A 298 -20.27 -6.83 2.39
CA THR A 298 -20.17 -5.72 1.44
C THR A 298 -19.38 -6.13 0.20
N MET A 299 -19.47 -5.41 -0.93
CA MET A 299 -18.72 -5.78 -2.14
C MET A 299 -17.19 -5.79 -1.93
N SER A 300 -16.67 -4.97 -1.02
CA SER A 300 -15.23 -4.89 -0.73
C SER A 300 -14.70 -6.10 0.05
N GLN A 301 -15.52 -6.73 0.89
CA GLN A 301 -15.09 -7.79 1.82
C GLN A 301 -14.72 -9.11 1.11
N PRO A 302 -15.50 -9.64 0.13
CA PRO A 302 -15.15 -10.84 -0.62
C PRO A 302 -13.87 -10.72 -1.44
N ILE A 303 -13.40 -9.50 -1.75
CA ILE A 303 -12.22 -9.26 -2.59
C ILE A 303 -10.93 -9.29 -1.76
N GLY A 304 -10.99 -8.92 -0.49
CA GLY A 304 -9.86 -9.05 0.44
C GLY A 304 -9.64 -10.48 0.97
N SER A 305 -10.62 -11.37 0.77
CA SER A 305 -10.63 -12.73 1.29
C SER A 305 -10.15 -13.87 0.36
N PRO A 306 -10.15 -13.79 -0.98
CA PRO A 306 -10.17 -15.00 -1.82
C PRO A 306 -8.80 -15.63 -2.09
N PHE A 307 -7.70 -15.11 -1.55
CA PHE A 307 -6.36 -15.65 -1.82
C PHE A 307 -5.69 -16.33 -0.62
N HIS A 308 -6.47 -16.64 0.42
CA HIS A 308 -6.02 -17.46 1.55
C HIS A 308 -6.12 -18.95 1.15
N GLY A 309 -5.12 -19.44 0.40
CA GLY A 309 -4.81 -20.87 0.42
C GLY A 309 -4.28 -21.26 1.81
N ALA A 310 -4.43 -22.52 2.20
CA ALA A 310 -3.94 -23.03 3.48
C ALA A 310 -2.40 -23.09 3.59
N ASP A 311 -1.69 -22.62 2.57
CA ASP A 311 -0.24 -22.70 2.44
C ASP A 311 0.42 -21.33 2.72
N ASN A 312 1.71 -21.35 3.09
CA ASN A 312 2.55 -20.18 3.38
C ASN A 312 2.74 -19.18 2.20
N HIS A 313 1.89 -19.24 1.17
CA HIS A 313 1.95 -18.49 -0.09
C HIS A 313 0.71 -17.61 -0.32
N ALA A 314 0.06 -17.18 0.77
CA ALA A 314 -1.10 -16.30 0.71
C ALA A 314 -0.71 -14.92 0.16
N LEU A 315 -1.42 -14.43 -0.86
CA LEU A 315 -1.25 -13.07 -1.37
C LEU A 315 -1.61 -12.05 -0.28
N ILE A 316 -0.74 -11.05 -0.04
CA ILE A 316 -1.00 -10.00 0.96
C ILE A 316 -1.62 -8.78 0.27
N PRO A 317 -2.93 -8.52 0.39
CA PRO A 317 -3.53 -7.29 -0.12
C PRO A 317 -3.14 -6.08 0.73
N LEU A 318 -2.84 -4.96 0.06
CA LEU A 318 -2.70 -3.65 0.69
C LEU A 318 -4.04 -2.91 0.63
N LEU A 319 -4.65 -2.70 1.78
CA LEU A 319 -5.79 -1.79 1.90
C LEU A 319 -5.29 -0.34 1.89
N SER A 320 -5.94 0.50 1.10
CA SER A 320 -5.72 1.95 1.13
C SER A 320 -7.08 2.62 1.19
N ILE A 321 -7.18 3.65 2.02
CA ILE A 321 -8.36 4.50 2.18
C ILE A 321 -8.02 5.88 1.64
#